data_AF-A0A2V5UI60-F1
#
_entry.id   AF-A0A2V5UI60-F1
#
_cell.length_a   1.000
_cell.length_b   1.000
_cell.length_c   1.000
_cell.angle_alpha   90.00
_cell.angle_beta   90.00
_cell.angle_gamma   90.00
#
_symmetry.space_group_name_H-M   'P 1'
#
loop_
_entity.id
_entity.type
_entity.pdbx_description
1 polymer ?
#
loop_
_entity_poly.entity_id
_entity_poly.type
_entity_poly.pdbx_seq_one_letter_code
_entity_poly.pdbx_strand_id
1 'polypeptide(L)'
;MALASPQADEASALRSVHTSNLPALFDQLQISLIVSTYQAGKAIVVRSDHGTLNTHFRTFAKPMGIAANNTRLTIGGSNTVWEYHNMPAVAQKLEPPGKHDACYIPRRIHVTGDIDIHELAWDAKNELWLVNTRFCCLCTLDPQHSFYPRWRPPFVSAYAPEDRCHLNGLAMVEGRPKYVTALGETDTAGGWRANKARGGILMDIETNEILLRGLSMPHSPRWYQEKLWVLESGEGSLASVDLKRRTWQRVAEVPGFTRGIDFLGSLAFIGLSQVRESAVFSGIPLVERLSERTCGVWVVHIESGQTIGFLRFEAGVQEIFAVQVLQGIRFPELLEWNDERMAHSYVLPDEALAEVVLPTEEQTAKTPAYHFQRGNKLYEQGKLEDAVNAYRQCLELEPNYPDARFNLAIVLGDAELYAEASACMEEVIKAEPERAEAYNSLGYLAGRQREPHKAISYWERAIQLQPNYAQAHFSLGLTLLQTGDYEKGFA
;
A
#
# COMPACT_ATOMS: atom_id res chain seq x y z
N MET A 1 15.40 3.82 32.65
CA MET A 1 16.42 4.17 31.64
C MET A 1 15.66 4.35 30.33
N ALA A 2 15.35 5.59 29.99
CA ALA A 2 14.51 5.93 28.85
C ALA A 2 15.23 5.53 27.55
N LEU A 3 14.59 4.68 26.75
CA LEU A 3 15.05 4.35 25.41
C LEU A 3 14.79 5.57 24.53
N ALA A 4 15.88 6.18 24.07
CA ALA A 4 15.84 7.27 23.11
C ALA A 4 15.11 6.82 21.84
N SER A 5 14.15 7.63 21.40
CA SER A 5 13.58 7.51 20.07
C SER A 5 14.70 7.60 19.03
N PRO A 6 14.82 6.66 18.08
CA PRO A 6 15.77 6.83 17.00
C PRO A 6 15.36 8.06 16.19
N GLN A 7 16.29 9.01 16.07
CA GLN A 7 16.21 10.10 15.10
C GLN A 7 15.84 9.48 13.74
N ALA A 8 14.74 9.96 13.16
CA ALA A 8 14.38 9.64 11.80
C ALA A 8 15.53 10.10 10.91
N ASP A 9 16.25 9.15 10.32
CA ASP A 9 17.29 9.39 9.34
C ASP A 9 16.67 10.18 8.17
N GLU A 10 17.13 11.42 7.96
CA GLU A 10 16.82 12.29 6.82
C GLU A 10 17.38 11.74 5.48
N ALA A 11 17.68 10.44 5.40
CA ALA A 11 18.35 9.77 4.29
C ALA A 11 17.50 8.64 3.69
N SER A 12 16.32 8.95 3.14
CA SER A 12 15.65 8.20 2.05
C SER A 12 14.25 8.77 1.77
N ALA A 13 14.16 9.93 1.11
CA ALA A 13 12.89 10.32 0.51
C ALA A 13 12.51 9.27 -0.56
N LEU A 14 11.46 8.50 -0.31
CA LEU A 14 10.91 7.53 -1.26
C LEU A 14 10.40 8.31 -2.47
N ARG A 15 11.07 8.18 -3.61
CA ARG A 15 10.76 8.93 -4.83
C ARG A 15 10.34 7.97 -5.94
N SER A 16 9.27 8.30 -6.62
CA SER A 16 8.78 7.57 -7.80
C SER A 16 8.46 8.53 -8.93
N VAL A 17 8.50 8.00 -10.16
CA VAL A 17 8.11 8.68 -11.39
C VAL A 17 7.20 7.75 -12.19
N HIS A 18 6.26 8.29 -12.93
CA HIS A 18 5.35 7.48 -13.75
C HIS A 18 5.13 8.10 -15.12
N THR A 19 4.68 7.30 -16.09
CA THR A 19 4.22 7.82 -17.38
C THR A 19 2.96 8.68 -17.19
N SER A 20 2.81 9.74 -17.98
CA SER A 20 1.73 10.73 -17.82
C SER A 20 0.32 10.16 -18.03
N ASN A 21 0.20 9.05 -18.76
CA ASN A 21 -1.08 8.38 -19.04
C ASN A 21 -1.59 7.48 -17.89
N LEU A 22 -0.73 7.09 -16.94
CA LEU A 22 -1.08 6.08 -15.94
C LEU A 22 -2.20 6.48 -14.96
N PRO A 23 -2.22 7.70 -14.40
CA PRO A 23 -3.30 8.12 -13.51
C PRO A 23 -4.68 8.00 -14.19
N ALA A 24 -4.79 8.50 -15.42
CA ALA A 24 -6.01 8.39 -16.22
C ALA A 24 -6.38 6.93 -16.52
N LEU A 25 -5.40 6.06 -16.73
CA LEU A 25 -5.64 4.63 -16.90
C LEU A 25 -6.22 4.00 -15.61
N PHE A 26 -5.67 4.34 -14.45
CA PHE A 26 -6.17 3.85 -13.15
C PHE A 26 -7.59 4.33 -12.89
N ASP A 27 -7.88 5.59 -13.19
CA ASP A 27 -9.23 6.16 -13.07
C ASP A 27 -10.21 5.49 -14.03
N GLN A 28 -9.83 5.29 -15.30
CA GLN A 28 -10.70 4.65 -16.29
C GLN A 28 -11.03 3.19 -15.91
N LEU A 29 -10.03 2.46 -15.40
CA LEU A 29 -10.20 1.07 -14.97
C LEU A 29 -10.80 0.94 -13.57
N GLN A 30 -10.94 2.06 -12.84
CA GLN A 30 -11.40 2.12 -11.44
C GLN A 30 -10.56 1.21 -10.54
N ILE A 31 -9.23 1.36 -10.59
CA ILE A 31 -8.30 0.49 -9.85
C ILE A 31 -7.32 1.25 -8.98
N SER A 32 -6.74 0.50 -8.06
CA SER A 32 -5.49 0.78 -7.37
C SER A 32 -4.64 -0.48 -7.36
N LEU A 33 -3.36 -0.36 -7.00
CA LEU A 33 -2.46 -1.50 -6.82
C LEU A 33 -2.01 -1.59 -5.36
N ILE A 34 -1.75 -2.82 -4.91
CA ILE A 34 -0.94 -3.08 -3.72
C ILE A 34 0.31 -3.85 -4.15
N VAL A 35 1.45 -3.38 -3.67
CA VAL A 35 2.77 -3.88 -4.04
C VAL A 35 3.60 -4.14 -2.78
N SER A 36 4.34 -5.25 -2.72
CA SER A 36 5.23 -5.55 -1.59
C SER A 36 6.71 -5.37 -1.93
N THR A 37 7.49 -4.98 -0.93
CA THR A 37 8.94 -4.79 -1.00
C THR A 37 9.56 -5.39 0.27
N TYR A 38 10.21 -6.55 0.14
CA TYR A 38 10.74 -7.29 1.29
C TYR A 38 11.99 -6.68 1.94
N GLN A 39 12.83 -5.95 1.18
CA GLN A 39 14.04 -5.31 1.69
C GLN A 39 13.76 -3.93 2.24
N ALA A 40 12.94 -3.13 1.54
CA ALA A 40 12.51 -1.84 2.05
C ALA A 40 11.50 -1.97 3.21
N GLY A 41 10.92 -3.16 3.39
CA GLY A 41 10.00 -3.44 4.50
C GLY A 41 8.66 -2.72 4.32
N LYS A 42 8.18 -2.57 3.08
CA LYS A 42 6.98 -1.80 2.75
C LYS A 42 5.94 -2.61 1.99
N ALA A 43 4.68 -2.40 2.32
CA ALA A 43 3.57 -2.58 1.39
C ALA A 43 3.17 -1.20 0.87
N ILE A 44 3.04 -1.07 -0.44
CA ILE A 44 2.84 0.19 -1.14
C ILE A 44 1.49 0.15 -1.83
N VAL A 45 0.59 1.04 -1.41
CA VAL A 45 -0.66 1.30 -2.11
C VAL A 45 -0.37 2.34 -3.19
N VAL A 46 -0.65 2.00 -4.45
CA VAL A 46 -0.53 2.89 -5.60
C VAL A 46 -1.92 3.28 -6.07
N ARG A 47 -2.24 4.57 -6.06
CA ARG A 47 -3.57 5.10 -6.38
C ARG A 47 -3.47 6.39 -7.20
N SER A 48 -4.45 6.62 -8.08
CA SER A 48 -4.58 7.91 -8.76
C SER A 48 -5.05 8.96 -7.75
N ASP A 49 -4.40 10.12 -7.72
CA ASP A 49 -4.77 11.27 -6.91
C ASP A 49 -4.53 12.54 -7.74
N HIS A 50 -5.64 13.18 -8.15
CA HIS A 50 -5.65 14.43 -8.93
C HIS A 50 -4.70 14.44 -10.14
N GLY A 51 -4.69 13.36 -10.94
CA GLY A 51 -3.88 13.27 -12.16
C GLY A 51 -2.41 12.89 -11.94
N THR A 52 -2.06 12.46 -10.73
CA THR A 52 -0.75 11.88 -10.38
C THR A 52 -0.93 10.51 -9.73
N LEU A 53 0.10 9.66 -9.72
CA LEU A 53 0.08 8.44 -8.91
C LEU A 53 0.64 8.71 -7.52
N ASN A 54 -0.21 8.63 -6.50
CA ASN A 54 0.17 8.62 -5.11
C ASN A 54 0.66 7.22 -4.70
N THR A 55 1.84 7.14 -4.07
CA THR A 55 2.37 5.92 -3.46
C THR A 55 2.34 6.06 -1.94
N HIS A 56 1.42 5.35 -1.30
CA HIS A 56 1.25 5.35 0.15
C HIS A 56 1.89 4.12 0.77
N PHE A 57 2.72 4.31 1.78
CA PHE A 57 3.59 3.26 2.32
C PHE A 57 3.10 2.77 3.69
N ARG A 58 3.16 1.45 3.89
CA ARG A 58 2.94 0.79 5.17
C ARG A 58 4.12 -0.08 5.53
N THR A 59 4.56 0.01 6.78
CA THR A 59 5.72 -0.74 7.24
C THR A 59 5.32 -2.14 7.65
N PHE A 60 6.03 -3.13 7.12
CA PHE A 60 5.90 -4.54 7.48
C PHE A 60 7.29 -5.15 7.65
N ALA A 61 7.40 -6.16 8.50
CA ALA A 61 8.61 -6.97 8.57
C ALA A 61 8.68 -7.88 7.33
N LYS A 62 9.53 -7.53 6.36
CA LYS A 62 9.81 -8.31 5.14
C LYS A 62 8.52 -8.75 4.40
N PRO A 63 7.66 -7.84 3.93
CA PRO A 63 6.45 -8.20 3.19
C PRO A 63 6.84 -8.81 1.84
N MET A 64 6.25 -9.97 1.53
CA MET A 64 6.56 -10.80 0.38
C MET A 64 5.27 -11.11 -0.40
N GLY A 65 4.80 -12.37 -0.44
CA GLY A 65 3.58 -12.71 -1.16
C GLY A 65 2.37 -11.88 -0.72
N ILE A 66 1.50 -11.53 -1.68
CA ILE A 66 0.21 -10.86 -1.44
C ILE A 66 -0.89 -11.64 -2.13
N ALA A 67 -2.02 -11.84 -1.46
CA ALA A 67 -3.28 -12.24 -2.09
C ALA A 67 -4.34 -11.17 -1.79
N ALA A 68 -5.01 -10.66 -2.82
CA ALA A 68 -6.00 -9.61 -2.62
C ALA A 68 -7.26 -9.80 -3.48
N ASN A 69 -8.38 -9.32 -2.96
CA ASN A 69 -9.62 -9.08 -3.69
C ASN A 69 -10.34 -7.88 -3.05
N ASN A 70 -11.54 -7.57 -3.52
CA ASN A 70 -12.27 -6.36 -3.10
C ASN A 70 -12.71 -6.39 -1.61
N THR A 71 -12.66 -7.55 -0.98
CA THR A 71 -13.12 -7.77 0.41
C THR A 71 -12.00 -8.07 1.38
N ARG A 72 -10.88 -8.63 0.90
CA ARG A 72 -9.78 -9.11 1.74
C ARG A 72 -8.43 -8.84 1.09
N LEU A 73 -7.45 -8.55 1.92
CA LEU A 73 -6.06 -8.42 1.55
C LEU A 73 -5.23 -9.26 2.52
N THR A 74 -4.29 -10.03 2.01
CA THR A 74 -3.38 -10.85 2.82
C THR A 74 -1.94 -10.59 2.42
N ILE A 75 -1.08 -10.36 3.41
CA ILE A 75 0.33 -10.06 3.21
C ILE A 75 1.16 -11.04 4.03
N GLY A 76 2.04 -11.79 3.38
CA GLY A 76 3.04 -12.62 4.04
C GLY A 76 4.23 -11.79 4.47
N GLY A 77 4.58 -11.80 5.75
CA GLY A 77 5.76 -11.15 6.31
C GLY A 77 6.90 -12.13 6.58
N SER A 78 7.89 -11.70 7.36
CA SER A 78 9.07 -12.50 7.74
C SER A 78 8.70 -13.78 8.49
N ASN A 79 7.74 -13.69 9.42
CA ASN A 79 7.31 -14.78 10.29
C ASN A 79 5.81 -14.76 10.61
N THR A 80 5.06 -13.93 9.89
CA THR A 80 3.63 -13.70 10.11
C THR A 80 2.87 -13.65 8.80
N VAL A 81 1.58 -13.96 8.85
CA VAL A 81 0.63 -13.73 7.75
C VAL A 81 -0.45 -12.80 8.27
N TRP A 82 -0.56 -11.64 7.65
CA TRP A 82 -1.51 -10.60 8.01
C TRP A 82 -2.73 -10.68 7.10
N GLU A 83 -3.92 -10.82 7.68
CA GLU A 83 -5.18 -10.78 6.97
C GLU A 83 -5.94 -9.52 7.34
N TYR A 84 -6.27 -8.74 6.31
CA TYR A 84 -7.03 -7.51 6.37
C TYR A 84 -8.39 -7.71 5.70
N HIS A 85 -9.44 -7.14 6.28
CA HIS A 85 -10.78 -7.13 5.70
C HIS A 85 -11.18 -5.70 5.35
N ASN A 86 -11.76 -5.51 4.16
CA ASN A 86 -12.27 -4.22 3.72
C ASN A 86 -13.56 -3.86 4.48
N MET A 87 -13.61 -2.65 5.02
CA MET A 87 -14.74 -2.08 5.75
C MET A 87 -15.07 -0.66 5.23
N PRO A 88 -15.93 -0.56 4.20
CA PRO A 88 -16.32 0.74 3.63
C PRO A 88 -16.90 1.72 4.65
N ALA A 89 -17.59 1.24 5.69
CA ALA A 89 -18.14 2.09 6.76
C ALA A 89 -17.05 2.80 7.59
N VAL A 90 -15.85 2.22 7.68
CA VAL A 90 -14.69 2.87 8.31
C VAL A 90 -14.03 3.83 7.35
N ALA A 91 -13.98 3.51 6.04
CA ALA A 91 -13.46 4.39 5.01
C ALA A 91 -14.16 5.76 5.00
N GLN A 92 -15.48 5.79 5.22
CA GLN A 92 -16.28 7.02 5.31
C GLN A 92 -15.90 7.94 6.49
N LYS A 93 -15.20 7.42 7.49
CA LYS A 93 -14.73 8.16 8.67
C LYS A 93 -13.25 8.56 8.55
N LEU A 94 -12.60 8.22 7.45
CA LEU A 94 -11.21 8.60 7.22
C LEU A 94 -11.14 10.02 6.70
N GLU A 95 -10.15 10.75 7.19
CA GLU A 95 -9.80 12.06 6.67
C GLU A 95 -8.93 11.93 5.41
N PRO A 96 -9.09 12.84 4.43
CA PRO A 96 -10.20 13.79 4.32
C PRO A 96 -11.52 13.09 3.91
N PRO A 97 -12.70 13.63 4.28
CA PRO A 97 -13.97 12.94 4.11
C PRO A 97 -14.27 12.71 2.63
N GLY A 98 -14.82 11.53 2.32
CA GLY A 98 -15.20 11.16 0.94
C GLY A 98 -14.03 10.83 0.01
N LYS A 99 -12.78 10.87 0.48
CA LYS A 99 -11.60 10.54 -0.34
C LYS A 99 -11.37 9.04 -0.48
N HIS A 100 -11.60 8.26 0.58
CA HIS A 100 -11.33 6.82 0.61
C HIS A 100 -12.58 6.00 0.27
N ASP A 101 -12.46 5.05 -0.65
CA ASP A 101 -13.56 4.14 -1.04
C ASP A 101 -13.44 2.73 -0.43
N ALA A 102 -12.32 2.44 0.22
CA ALA A 102 -12.08 1.20 0.96
C ALA A 102 -11.17 1.44 2.17
N CYS A 103 -11.36 0.65 3.22
CA CYS A 103 -10.50 0.67 4.40
C CYS A 103 -10.25 -0.77 4.86
N TYR A 104 -9.01 -1.22 4.66
CA TYR A 104 -8.58 -2.56 5.04
C TYR A 104 -8.07 -2.56 6.47
N ILE A 105 -8.75 -3.34 7.32
CA ILE A 105 -8.47 -3.40 8.76
C ILE A 105 -7.91 -4.79 9.11
N PRO A 106 -6.82 -4.88 9.89
CA PRO A 106 -6.31 -6.16 10.37
C PRO A 106 -7.38 -6.95 11.13
N ARG A 107 -7.55 -8.23 10.79
CA ARG A 107 -8.50 -9.15 11.45
C ARG A 107 -7.87 -10.42 11.96
N ARG A 108 -6.77 -10.85 11.35
CA ARG A 108 -6.02 -12.02 11.79
C ARG A 108 -4.54 -11.80 11.52
N ILE A 109 -3.72 -12.17 12.49
CA ILE A 109 -2.28 -12.31 12.31
C ILE A 109 -1.95 -13.74 12.72
N HIS A 110 -1.46 -14.54 11.78
CA HIS A 110 -1.01 -15.90 12.04
C HIS A 110 0.51 -15.92 12.14
N VAL A 111 1.07 -16.61 13.14
CA VAL A 111 2.52 -16.71 13.33
C VAL A 111 3.03 -18.01 12.71
N THR A 112 3.88 -17.90 11.67
CA THR A 112 4.38 -19.03 10.88
C THR A 112 5.83 -19.42 11.21
N GLY A 113 6.62 -18.51 11.77
CA GLY A 113 8.09 -18.61 11.69
C GLY A 113 8.61 -18.30 10.28
N ASP A 114 9.94 -18.33 10.08
CA ASP A 114 10.57 -18.01 8.79
C ASP A 114 10.38 -19.15 7.77
N ILE A 115 9.25 -19.11 7.08
CA ILE A 115 8.90 -20.03 6.00
C ILE A 115 9.15 -19.43 4.60
N ASP A 116 9.66 -18.19 4.55
CA ASP A 116 9.99 -17.45 3.33
C ASP A 116 8.82 -17.44 2.31
N ILE A 117 7.73 -16.76 2.66
CA ILE A 117 6.42 -16.83 1.97
C ILE A 117 6.48 -16.16 0.59
N HIS A 118 6.62 -16.96 -0.46
CA HIS A 118 6.81 -16.41 -1.81
C HIS A 118 5.53 -16.08 -2.57
N GLU A 119 4.45 -16.81 -2.32
CA GLU A 119 3.18 -16.61 -3.03
C GLU A 119 2.03 -16.97 -2.11
N LEU A 120 0.93 -16.24 -2.25
CA LEU A 120 -0.31 -16.44 -1.53
C LEU A 120 -1.46 -16.52 -2.52
N ALA A 121 -2.42 -17.40 -2.29
CA ALA A 121 -3.66 -17.40 -3.07
C ALA A 121 -4.83 -17.96 -2.25
N TRP A 122 -6.00 -17.37 -2.42
CA TRP A 122 -7.24 -17.91 -1.88
C TRP A 122 -7.85 -18.92 -2.85
N ASP A 123 -8.32 -20.05 -2.34
CA ASP A 123 -9.09 -21.00 -3.12
C ASP A 123 -10.60 -20.65 -3.12
N ALA A 124 -11.39 -21.39 -3.91
CA ALA A 124 -12.84 -21.17 -4.01
C ALA A 124 -13.61 -21.41 -2.70
N LYS A 125 -12.98 -22.03 -1.69
CA LYS A 125 -13.55 -22.30 -0.37
C LYS A 125 -13.08 -21.30 0.68
N ASN A 126 -12.38 -20.23 0.27
CA ASN A 126 -11.75 -19.25 1.15
C ASN A 126 -10.69 -19.87 2.08
N GLU A 127 -10.01 -20.94 1.65
CA GLU A 127 -8.78 -21.39 2.31
C GLU A 127 -7.57 -20.68 1.68
N LEU A 128 -6.68 -20.16 2.53
CA LEU A 128 -5.46 -19.49 2.08
C LEU A 128 -4.36 -20.52 1.85
N TRP A 129 -3.83 -20.56 0.64
CA TRP A 129 -2.69 -21.35 0.23
C TRP A 129 -1.44 -20.48 0.17
N LEU A 130 -0.32 -21.05 0.63
CA LEU A 130 0.98 -20.39 0.72
C LEU A 130 2.04 -21.24 0.05
N VAL A 131 2.95 -20.60 -0.68
CA VAL A 131 4.23 -21.20 -1.05
C VAL A 131 5.21 -21.01 0.10
N ASN A 132 5.53 -22.11 0.77
CA ASN A 132 6.57 -22.20 1.79
C ASN A 132 7.87 -22.62 1.11
N THR A 133 8.68 -21.63 0.74
CA THR A 133 9.93 -21.85 0.02
C THR A 133 10.98 -22.50 0.92
N ARG A 134 11.00 -22.14 2.22
CA ARG A 134 11.96 -22.70 3.18
C ARG A 134 11.80 -24.22 3.33
N PHE A 135 10.59 -24.74 3.26
CA PHE A 135 10.27 -26.17 3.37
C PHE A 135 9.91 -26.84 2.03
N CYS A 136 10.04 -26.11 0.91
CA CYS A 136 9.74 -26.59 -0.44
C CYS A 136 8.34 -27.21 -0.58
N CYS A 137 7.31 -26.56 -0.03
CA CYS A 137 5.97 -27.10 -0.03
C CYS A 137 4.89 -26.03 -0.22
N LEU A 138 3.70 -26.49 -0.63
CA LEU A 138 2.47 -25.73 -0.46
C LEU A 138 1.86 -26.08 0.89
N CYS A 139 1.43 -25.05 1.61
CA CYS A 139 0.78 -25.21 2.91
C CYS A 139 -0.44 -24.29 3.05
N THR A 140 -1.25 -24.56 4.06
CA THR A 140 -2.34 -23.68 4.50
C THR A 140 -2.14 -23.29 5.96
N LEU A 141 -2.92 -22.31 6.44
CA LEU A 141 -2.87 -21.88 7.84
C LEU A 141 -3.72 -22.82 8.71
N ASP A 142 -3.21 -23.13 9.91
CA ASP A 142 -3.89 -23.98 10.87
C ASP A 142 -3.78 -23.38 12.28
N PRO A 143 -4.84 -23.37 13.11
CA PRO A 143 -4.80 -22.74 14.44
C PRO A 143 -3.82 -23.35 15.44
N GLN A 144 -3.41 -24.61 15.27
CA GLN A 144 -2.53 -25.33 16.21
C GLN A 144 -1.09 -25.42 15.73
N HIS A 145 -0.84 -25.20 14.44
CA HIS A 145 0.47 -25.35 13.82
C HIS A 145 0.95 -24.02 13.22
N SER A 146 2.27 -23.87 13.09
CA SER A 146 2.84 -22.72 12.38
C SER A 146 2.34 -22.65 10.92
N PHE A 147 2.20 -23.82 10.28
CA PHE A 147 1.59 -24.01 8.96
C PHE A 147 1.24 -25.50 8.80
N TYR A 148 0.33 -25.81 7.89
CA TYR A 148 -0.06 -27.20 7.57
C TYR A 148 0.37 -27.57 6.15
N PRO A 149 1.40 -28.42 5.94
CA PRO A 149 1.80 -28.87 4.61
C PRO A 149 0.69 -29.64 3.91
N ARG A 150 0.39 -29.27 2.66
CA ARG A 150 -0.63 -29.93 1.83
C ARG A 150 -0.03 -30.67 0.64
N TRP A 151 1.08 -30.16 0.09
CA TRP A 151 1.74 -30.76 -1.07
C TRP A 151 3.23 -30.37 -1.10
N ARG A 152 4.06 -31.25 -1.65
CA ARG A 152 5.47 -30.97 -1.97
C ARG A 152 5.81 -31.65 -3.31
N PRO A 153 6.79 -31.14 -4.07
CA PRO A 153 7.27 -31.84 -5.26
C PRO A 153 7.77 -33.25 -4.88
N PRO A 154 7.46 -34.32 -5.64
CA PRO A 154 7.87 -35.68 -5.27
C PRO A 154 9.38 -35.90 -5.21
N PHE A 155 10.16 -35.09 -5.94
CA PHE A 155 11.63 -35.15 -5.91
C PHE A 155 12.23 -34.56 -4.63
N VAL A 156 11.49 -33.76 -3.87
CA VAL A 156 11.93 -33.30 -2.54
C VAL A 156 11.65 -34.43 -1.57
N SER A 157 12.65 -35.03 -0.91
CA SER A 157 12.48 -36.29 -0.17
C SER A 157 11.84 -36.15 1.21
N ALA A 158 12.06 -35.02 1.89
CA ALA A 158 11.55 -34.76 3.25
C ALA A 158 11.33 -33.26 3.49
N TYR A 159 10.52 -32.94 4.50
CA TYR A 159 10.40 -31.57 4.99
C TYR A 159 11.61 -31.21 5.84
N ALA A 160 12.30 -30.15 5.47
CA ALA A 160 13.40 -29.57 6.22
C ALA A 160 13.39 -28.05 5.99
N PRO A 161 13.89 -27.23 6.93
CA PRO A 161 14.01 -25.78 6.74
C PRO A 161 15.19 -25.43 5.81
N GLU A 162 15.23 -26.10 4.67
CA GLU A 162 16.30 -26.08 3.68
C GLU A 162 15.65 -25.77 2.33
N ASP A 163 15.86 -24.55 1.83
CA ASP A 163 15.42 -24.17 0.48
C ASP A 163 16.18 -25.01 -0.56
N ARG A 164 15.62 -26.16 -0.96
CA ARG A 164 16.23 -27.14 -1.87
C ARG A 164 16.03 -26.78 -3.32
N CYS A 165 14.78 -26.50 -3.71
CA CYS A 165 14.37 -26.27 -5.10
C CYS A 165 13.94 -24.83 -5.41
N HIS A 166 13.79 -23.98 -4.38
CA HIS A 166 13.21 -22.66 -4.48
C HIS A 166 11.84 -22.66 -5.15
N LEU A 167 10.92 -23.45 -4.59
CA LEU A 167 9.49 -23.38 -4.91
C LEU A 167 9.01 -21.95 -4.62
N ASN A 168 8.51 -21.23 -5.62
CA ASN A 168 8.34 -19.78 -5.51
C ASN A 168 7.02 -19.23 -6.07
N GLY A 169 6.27 -20.01 -6.82
CA GLY A 169 5.08 -19.52 -7.50
C GLY A 169 3.95 -20.54 -7.47
N LEU A 170 2.73 -20.02 -7.45
CA LEU A 170 1.50 -20.78 -7.43
C LEU A 170 0.48 -20.13 -8.36
N ALA A 171 -0.12 -20.94 -9.24
CA ALA A 171 -1.24 -20.56 -10.08
C ALA A 171 -2.49 -21.34 -9.66
N MET A 172 -3.59 -20.61 -9.52
CA MET A 172 -4.91 -21.18 -9.26
C MET A 172 -5.67 -21.36 -10.57
N VAL A 173 -6.31 -22.50 -10.76
CA VAL A 173 -7.24 -22.76 -11.88
C VAL A 173 -8.58 -23.13 -11.28
N GLU A 174 -9.65 -22.41 -11.67
CA GLU A 174 -11.00 -22.61 -11.12
C GLU A 174 -11.02 -22.58 -9.58
N GLY A 175 -10.23 -21.67 -9.00
CA GLY A 175 -10.11 -21.52 -7.55
C GLY A 175 -9.48 -22.72 -6.84
N ARG A 176 -8.62 -23.50 -7.51
CA ARG A 176 -7.84 -24.59 -6.89
C ARG A 176 -6.36 -24.45 -7.23
N PRO A 177 -5.42 -24.78 -6.31
CA PRO A 177 -4.01 -24.84 -6.64
C PRO A 177 -3.78 -25.82 -7.79
N LYS A 178 -3.16 -25.36 -8.88
CA LYS A 178 -2.97 -26.21 -10.07
C LYS A 178 -1.54 -26.27 -10.59
N TYR A 179 -0.87 -25.13 -10.72
CA TYR A 179 0.50 -25.08 -11.24
C TYR A 179 1.46 -24.39 -10.27
N VAL A 180 2.71 -24.83 -10.25
CA VAL A 180 3.77 -24.20 -9.47
C VAL A 180 5.03 -24.00 -10.30
N THR A 181 5.84 -23.02 -9.88
CA THR A 181 7.19 -22.80 -10.41
C THR A 181 8.23 -23.03 -9.32
N ALA A 182 9.38 -23.57 -9.72
CA ALA A 182 10.57 -23.70 -8.89
C ALA A 182 11.82 -23.37 -9.72
N LEU A 183 12.92 -22.96 -9.07
CA LEU A 183 14.16 -22.60 -9.77
C LEU A 183 15.06 -23.81 -10.10
N GLY A 184 14.75 -25.00 -9.56
CA GLY A 184 15.49 -26.22 -9.86
C GLY A 184 14.74 -27.50 -9.47
N GLU A 185 14.93 -28.55 -10.26
CA GLU A 185 14.54 -29.93 -9.91
C GLU A 185 15.65 -30.56 -9.05
N THR A 186 15.66 -30.25 -7.76
CA THR A 186 16.72 -30.71 -6.84
C THR A 186 16.21 -30.90 -5.40
N ASP A 187 16.84 -31.84 -4.70
CA ASP A 187 16.60 -32.17 -3.29
C ASP A 187 17.79 -31.79 -2.39
N THR A 188 18.75 -31.03 -2.91
CA THR A 188 19.93 -30.57 -2.16
C THR A 188 19.70 -29.16 -1.66
N ALA A 189 20.03 -28.88 -0.39
CA ALA A 189 19.91 -27.54 0.19
C ALA A 189 20.65 -26.51 -0.70
N GLY A 190 19.89 -25.54 -1.24
CA GLY A 190 20.36 -24.51 -2.14
C GLY A 190 20.81 -24.96 -3.52
N GLY A 191 20.54 -26.21 -3.92
CA GLY A 191 21.03 -26.82 -5.16
C GLY A 191 20.57 -26.10 -6.43
N TRP A 192 19.42 -25.41 -6.38
CA TRP A 192 18.89 -24.63 -7.49
C TRP A 192 19.84 -23.51 -7.96
N ARG A 193 20.74 -23.02 -7.10
CA ARG A 193 21.65 -21.91 -7.42
C ARG A 193 22.63 -22.23 -8.55
N ALA A 194 23.02 -23.50 -8.69
CA ALA A 194 24.03 -23.91 -9.68
C ALA A 194 23.56 -23.74 -11.13
N ASN A 195 22.27 -23.93 -11.40
CA ASN A 195 21.70 -23.84 -12.74
C ASN A 195 20.55 -22.82 -12.81
N LYS A 196 20.54 -21.78 -11.98
CA LYS A 196 19.42 -20.81 -11.90
C LYS A 196 19.00 -20.18 -13.26
N ALA A 197 19.92 -20.06 -14.21
CA ALA A 197 19.66 -19.48 -15.53
C ALA A 197 18.81 -20.37 -16.45
N ARG A 198 18.84 -21.70 -16.29
CA ARG A 198 18.15 -22.70 -17.14
C ARG A 198 17.58 -23.89 -16.36
N GLY A 199 17.57 -23.84 -15.04
CA GLY A 199 17.16 -24.93 -14.16
C GLY A 199 15.69 -24.88 -13.77
N GLY A 200 15.01 -23.77 -14.09
CA GLY A 200 13.64 -23.54 -13.70
C GLY A 200 12.66 -24.53 -14.31
N ILE A 201 11.62 -24.84 -13.54
CA ILE A 201 10.57 -25.77 -13.91
C ILE A 201 9.18 -25.16 -13.70
N LEU A 202 8.22 -25.67 -14.46
CA LEU A 202 6.79 -25.49 -14.24
C LEU A 202 6.16 -26.88 -14.06
N MET A 203 5.35 -27.05 -13.03
CA MET A 203 4.83 -28.36 -12.61
C MET A 203 3.32 -28.31 -12.37
N ASP A 204 2.62 -29.39 -12.72
CA ASP A 204 1.22 -29.63 -12.35
C ASP A 204 1.15 -30.34 -10.99
N ILE A 205 0.41 -29.76 -10.05
CA ILE A 205 0.28 -30.25 -8.68
C ILE A 205 -0.53 -31.56 -8.64
N GLU A 206 -1.56 -31.68 -9.49
CA GLU A 206 -2.51 -32.80 -9.43
C GLU A 206 -1.88 -34.09 -10.00
N THR A 207 -1.11 -33.96 -11.09
CA THR A 207 -0.46 -35.12 -11.73
C THR A 207 0.97 -35.34 -11.25
N ASN A 208 1.55 -34.35 -10.57
CA ASN A 208 2.99 -34.28 -10.25
C ASN A 208 3.89 -34.36 -11.49
N GLU A 209 3.41 -33.94 -12.66
CA GLU A 209 4.23 -33.89 -13.86
C GLU A 209 4.96 -32.54 -13.98
N ILE A 210 6.24 -32.60 -14.30
CA ILE A 210 7.00 -31.42 -14.73
C ILE A 210 6.65 -31.17 -16.21
N LEU A 211 5.91 -30.08 -16.43
CA LEU A 211 5.39 -29.69 -17.73
C LEU A 211 6.46 -29.02 -18.58
N LEU A 212 7.24 -28.11 -17.97
CA LEU A 212 8.33 -27.38 -18.62
C LEU A 212 9.62 -27.49 -17.80
N ARG A 213 10.75 -27.52 -18.51
CA ARG A 213 12.11 -27.39 -17.97
C ARG A 213 12.86 -26.36 -18.81
N GLY A 214 13.89 -25.73 -18.23
CA GLY A 214 14.71 -24.78 -18.98
C GLY A 214 14.35 -23.32 -18.76
N LEU A 215 13.28 -23.04 -18.00
CA LEU A 215 12.83 -21.67 -17.74
C LEU A 215 13.89 -20.90 -16.97
N SER A 216 14.14 -19.65 -17.36
CA SER A 216 15.10 -18.80 -16.68
C SER A 216 14.47 -18.12 -15.47
N MET A 217 14.75 -18.67 -14.29
CA MET A 217 14.21 -18.21 -13.02
C MET A 217 12.69 -17.92 -13.06
N PRO A 218 11.83 -18.94 -13.29
CA PRO A 218 10.40 -18.74 -13.43
C PRO A 218 9.76 -18.28 -12.12
N HIS A 219 8.89 -17.27 -12.20
CA HIS A 219 8.13 -16.73 -11.06
C HIS A 219 6.67 -16.47 -11.43
N SER A 220 5.84 -16.35 -10.37
CA SER A 220 4.46 -15.86 -10.39
C SER A 220 3.62 -16.40 -11.55
N PRO A 221 3.47 -17.74 -11.68
CA PRO A 221 2.60 -18.30 -12.69
C PRO A 221 1.15 -17.87 -12.42
N ARG A 222 0.39 -17.55 -13.47
CA ARG A 222 -1.02 -17.13 -13.36
C ARG A 222 -1.84 -17.78 -14.46
N TRP A 223 -3.00 -18.30 -14.08
CA TRP A 223 -4.02 -18.70 -15.05
C TRP A 223 -4.92 -17.50 -15.33
N TYR A 224 -4.94 -17.03 -16.57
CA TYR A 224 -5.72 -15.86 -16.96
C TYR A 224 -6.17 -15.97 -18.42
N GLN A 225 -7.46 -15.74 -18.68
CA GLN A 225 -8.08 -15.89 -20.01
C GLN A 225 -7.75 -17.25 -20.67
N GLU A 226 -7.99 -18.33 -19.92
CA GLU A 226 -7.77 -19.73 -20.35
C GLU A 226 -6.33 -20.05 -20.79
N LYS A 227 -5.37 -19.22 -20.37
CA LYS A 227 -3.95 -19.39 -20.66
C LYS A 227 -3.15 -19.37 -19.36
N LEU A 228 -2.08 -20.14 -19.36
CA LEU A 228 -1.09 -20.08 -18.29
C LEU A 228 0.01 -19.10 -18.69
N TRP A 229 0.23 -18.12 -17.83
CA TRP A 229 1.26 -17.09 -17.95
C TRP A 229 2.36 -17.34 -16.93
N VAL A 230 3.60 -17.01 -17.27
CA VAL A 230 4.75 -17.12 -16.38
C VAL A 230 5.72 -15.98 -16.63
N LEU A 231 6.33 -15.48 -15.56
CA LEU A 231 7.44 -14.56 -15.65
C LEU A 231 8.75 -15.34 -15.78
N GLU A 232 9.50 -15.13 -16.85
CA GLU A 232 10.90 -15.56 -16.93
C GLU A 232 11.80 -14.44 -16.41
N SER A 233 11.98 -14.39 -15.09
CA SER A 233 12.67 -13.29 -14.42
C SER A 233 14.14 -13.16 -14.81
N GLY A 234 14.79 -14.28 -15.12
CA GLY A 234 16.17 -14.27 -15.63
C GLY A 234 16.30 -13.70 -17.03
N GLU A 235 15.19 -13.59 -17.75
CA GLU A 235 15.10 -12.98 -19.08
C GLU A 235 14.38 -11.63 -19.06
N GLY A 236 13.85 -11.18 -17.91
CA GLY A 236 13.04 -9.95 -17.81
C GLY A 236 11.84 -9.97 -18.75
N SER A 237 11.09 -11.07 -18.79
CA SER A 237 10.03 -11.24 -19.80
C SER A 237 8.77 -11.92 -19.27
N LEU A 238 7.64 -11.58 -19.90
CA LEU A 238 6.36 -12.26 -19.74
C LEU A 238 6.23 -13.30 -20.85
N ALA A 239 5.87 -14.54 -20.49
CA ALA A 239 5.62 -15.62 -21.43
C ALA A 239 4.24 -16.25 -21.24
N SER A 240 3.66 -16.73 -22.33
CA SER A 240 2.48 -17.60 -22.33
C SER A 240 2.89 -19.04 -22.59
N VAL A 241 2.24 -19.98 -21.91
CA VAL A 241 2.53 -21.42 -21.98
C VAL A 241 1.52 -22.14 -22.87
N ASP A 242 2.01 -22.92 -23.83
CA ASP A 242 1.23 -23.92 -24.58
C ASP A 242 1.37 -25.27 -23.86
N LEU A 243 0.35 -25.60 -23.05
CA LEU A 243 0.31 -26.84 -22.27
C LEU A 243 0.26 -28.10 -23.15
N LYS A 244 -0.30 -28.02 -24.36
CA LYS A 244 -0.40 -29.17 -25.27
C LYS A 244 0.96 -29.50 -25.87
N ARG A 245 1.69 -28.47 -26.29
CA ARG A 245 3.02 -28.63 -26.89
C ARG A 245 4.14 -28.72 -25.86
N ARG A 246 3.87 -28.37 -24.60
CA ARG A 246 4.87 -28.24 -23.53
C ARG A 246 5.98 -27.26 -23.93
N THR A 247 5.56 -26.13 -24.49
CA THR A 247 6.42 -25.02 -24.89
C THR A 247 5.88 -23.73 -24.31
N TRP A 248 6.70 -22.68 -24.30
CA TRP A 248 6.26 -21.34 -23.96
C TRP A 248 6.77 -20.36 -25.01
N GLN A 249 6.08 -19.24 -25.13
CA GLN A 249 6.44 -18.17 -26.04
C GLN A 249 6.52 -16.87 -25.25
N ARG A 250 7.62 -16.14 -25.46
CA ARG A 250 7.77 -14.79 -24.96
C ARG A 250 6.75 -13.87 -25.62
N VAL A 251 6.01 -13.13 -24.80
CA VAL A 251 4.99 -12.17 -25.23
C VAL A 251 5.50 -10.74 -25.11
N ALA A 252 6.24 -10.43 -24.04
CA ALA A 252 6.77 -9.09 -23.81
C ALA A 252 8.12 -9.13 -23.10
N GLU A 253 8.93 -8.10 -23.33
CA GLU A 253 10.17 -7.83 -22.60
C GLU A 253 10.00 -6.54 -21.78
N VAL A 254 10.57 -6.56 -20.58
CA VAL A 254 10.53 -5.43 -19.64
C VAL A 254 11.93 -5.24 -19.04
N PRO A 255 12.32 -3.99 -18.70
CA PRO A 255 13.71 -3.65 -18.45
C PRO A 255 14.18 -3.97 -17.01
N GLY A 256 13.79 -5.11 -16.45
CA GLY A 256 14.12 -5.45 -15.05
C GLY A 256 13.79 -6.88 -14.66
N PHE A 257 14.21 -7.27 -13.46
CA PHE A 257 13.96 -8.62 -12.96
C PHE A 257 12.49 -8.74 -12.55
N THR A 258 11.71 -9.50 -13.33
CA THR A 258 10.26 -9.55 -13.15
C THR A 258 9.86 -10.36 -11.91
N ARG A 259 8.97 -9.84 -11.08
CA ARG A 259 8.40 -10.51 -9.91
C ARG A 259 7.02 -9.93 -9.59
N GLY A 260 6.06 -10.80 -9.29
CA GLY A 260 4.69 -10.39 -9.09
C GLY A 260 4.03 -10.00 -10.41
N ILE A 261 2.87 -10.60 -10.67
CA ILE A 261 2.05 -10.25 -11.81
C ILE A 261 0.58 -10.42 -11.45
N ASP A 262 -0.21 -9.49 -11.96
CA ASP A 262 -1.65 -9.58 -11.95
C ASP A 262 -2.23 -8.98 -13.23
N PHE A 263 -3.49 -9.29 -13.54
CA PHE A 263 -4.10 -8.99 -14.84
C PHE A 263 -5.45 -8.28 -14.69
N LEU A 264 -5.74 -7.36 -15.62
CA LEU A 264 -7.07 -6.79 -15.80
C LEU A 264 -7.32 -6.46 -17.27
N GLY A 265 -8.39 -7.02 -17.84
CA GLY A 265 -8.69 -6.87 -19.26
C GLY A 265 -7.55 -7.41 -20.12
N SER A 266 -7.03 -6.60 -21.03
CA SER A 266 -5.86 -6.94 -21.86
C SER A 266 -4.53 -6.47 -21.28
N LEU A 267 -4.49 -6.10 -19.99
CA LEU A 267 -3.31 -5.55 -19.34
C LEU A 267 -2.74 -6.51 -18.29
N ALA A 268 -1.41 -6.62 -18.29
CA ALA A 268 -0.63 -7.23 -17.23
C ALA A 268 0.12 -6.15 -16.43
N PHE A 269 0.05 -6.22 -15.11
CA PHE A 269 0.77 -5.36 -14.18
C PHE A 269 1.94 -6.17 -13.60
N ILE A 270 3.15 -5.86 -14.04
CA ILE A 270 4.35 -6.66 -13.78
C ILE A 270 5.28 -5.88 -12.85
N GLY A 271 5.60 -6.45 -11.69
CA GLY A 271 6.59 -5.87 -10.79
C GLY A 271 8.00 -6.12 -11.29
N LEU A 272 8.88 -5.12 -11.18
CA LEU A 272 10.29 -5.19 -11.54
C LEU A 272 11.16 -4.89 -10.33
N SER A 273 12.20 -5.71 -10.15
CA SER A 273 13.28 -5.48 -9.19
C SER A 273 14.57 -5.12 -9.91
N GLN A 274 15.41 -4.31 -9.25
CA GLN A 274 16.75 -4.03 -9.74
C GLN A 274 17.58 -5.31 -9.71
N VAL A 275 18.30 -5.57 -10.79
CA VAL A 275 19.27 -6.65 -10.82
C VAL A 275 20.54 -6.17 -10.11
N ARG A 276 20.87 -6.78 -8.97
CA ARG A 276 22.09 -6.45 -8.20
C ARG A 276 23.22 -7.35 -8.65
N GLU A 277 24.44 -6.81 -8.74
CA GLU A 277 25.65 -7.64 -8.82
C GLU A 277 25.82 -8.40 -7.49
N SER A 278 25.33 -9.64 -7.47
CA SER A 278 25.55 -10.57 -6.37
C SER A 278 25.76 -11.98 -6.92
N ALA A 279 26.28 -12.88 -6.09
CA ALA A 279 26.45 -14.29 -6.46
C ALA A 279 25.14 -14.95 -6.94
N VAL A 280 23.98 -14.43 -6.55
CA VAL A 280 22.67 -14.93 -7.01
C VAL A 280 22.35 -14.48 -8.43
N PHE A 281 22.84 -13.32 -8.89
CA PHE A 281 22.50 -12.81 -10.22
C PHE A 281 23.61 -13.00 -11.28
N SER A 282 24.77 -13.53 -10.91
CA SER A 282 25.83 -13.85 -11.87
C SER A 282 25.37 -14.89 -12.92
N GLY A 283 25.67 -14.63 -14.19
CA GLY A 283 25.37 -15.54 -15.31
C GLY A 283 23.90 -15.54 -15.77
N ILE A 284 23.14 -14.49 -15.45
CA ILE A 284 21.75 -14.33 -15.90
C ILE A 284 21.71 -13.46 -17.17
N PRO A 285 21.02 -13.90 -18.25
CA PRO A 285 20.96 -13.18 -19.53
C PRO A 285 20.53 -11.71 -19.42
N LEU A 286 19.58 -11.40 -18.53
CA LEU A 286 19.11 -10.04 -18.30
C LEU A 286 20.22 -9.08 -17.84
N VAL A 287 21.16 -9.54 -16.98
CA VAL A 287 22.25 -8.71 -16.44
C VAL A 287 23.20 -8.26 -17.55
N GLU A 288 23.40 -9.10 -18.55
CA GLU A 288 24.30 -8.81 -19.68
C GLU A 288 23.70 -7.79 -20.65
N ARG A 289 22.37 -7.63 -20.68
CA ARG A 289 21.66 -6.75 -21.62
C ARG A 289 21.30 -5.37 -21.05
N LEU A 290 21.18 -5.22 -19.73
CA LEU A 290 20.69 -3.99 -19.11
C LEU A 290 21.82 -3.09 -18.61
N SER A 291 21.82 -1.84 -19.06
CA SER A 291 22.68 -0.77 -18.54
C SER A 291 22.05 -0.03 -17.35
N GLU A 292 20.72 0.03 -17.28
CA GLU A 292 19.98 0.74 -16.23
C GLU A 292 19.31 -0.22 -15.24
N ARG A 293 19.42 0.10 -13.95
CA ARG A 293 18.75 -0.63 -12.86
C ARG A 293 17.36 -0.05 -12.65
N THR A 294 16.32 -0.79 -13.07
CA THR A 294 14.93 -0.35 -12.89
C THR A 294 14.23 -1.11 -11.76
N CYS A 295 13.34 -0.42 -11.04
CA CYS A 295 12.41 -1.01 -10.09
C CYS A 295 11.06 -0.30 -10.18
N GLY A 296 9.96 -1.05 -10.08
CA GLY A 296 8.61 -0.50 -10.10
C GLY A 296 7.61 -1.43 -10.76
N VAL A 297 6.53 -0.90 -11.34
CA VAL A 297 5.47 -1.67 -11.97
C VAL A 297 5.31 -1.26 -13.43
N TRP A 298 5.38 -2.22 -14.34
CA TRP A 298 5.20 -2.05 -15.78
C TRP A 298 3.84 -2.58 -16.20
N VAL A 299 3.13 -1.79 -16.99
CA VAL A 299 1.83 -2.18 -17.56
C VAL A 299 2.04 -2.59 -19.01
N VAL A 300 1.70 -3.83 -19.34
CA VAL A 300 1.94 -4.43 -20.65
C VAL A 300 0.62 -4.89 -21.26
N HIS A 301 0.39 -4.59 -22.54
CA HIS A 301 -0.73 -5.14 -23.30
C HIS A 301 -0.43 -6.57 -23.73
N ILE A 302 -1.23 -7.54 -23.28
CA ILE A 302 -0.90 -8.97 -23.34
C ILE A 302 -1.00 -9.58 -24.75
N GLU A 303 -1.69 -8.91 -25.68
CA GLU A 303 -1.82 -9.40 -27.06
C GLU A 303 -0.70 -8.87 -27.97
N SER A 304 -0.28 -7.62 -27.74
CA SER A 304 0.73 -6.95 -28.59
C SER A 304 2.13 -6.96 -27.98
N GLY A 305 2.25 -7.26 -26.69
CA GLY A 305 3.50 -7.21 -25.93
C GLY A 305 4.01 -5.79 -25.64
N GLN A 306 3.25 -4.75 -26.01
CA GLN A 306 3.68 -3.36 -25.86
C GLN A 306 3.56 -2.90 -24.41
N THR A 307 4.58 -2.17 -23.93
CA THR A 307 4.50 -1.43 -22.67
C THR A 307 3.59 -0.21 -22.85
N ILE A 308 2.53 -0.14 -22.06
CA ILE A 308 1.53 0.94 -22.05
C ILE A 308 1.94 2.08 -21.11
N GLY A 309 2.62 1.74 -20.01
CA GLY A 309 3.07 2.71 -19.01
C GLY A 309 3.89 2.06 -17.92
N PHE A 310 4.49 2.88 -17.07
CA PHE A 310 5.25 2.39 -15.91
C PHE A 310 5.15 3.34 -14.73
N LEU A 311 5.19 2.78 -13.52
CA LEU A 311 5.58 3.45 -12.29
C LEU A 311 6.98 2.97 -11.96
N ARG A 312 7.94 3.87 -11.78
CA ARG A 312 9.34 3.55 -11.47
C ARG A 312 9.76 4.22 -10.16
N PHE A 313 10.36 3.47 -9.26
CA PHE A 313 10.98 4.00 -8.06
C PHE A 313 12.41 4.45 -8.36
N GLU A 314 12.74 5.67 -7.98
CA GLU A 314 14.06 6.27 -8.17
C GLU A 314 14.89 6.29 -6.89
N ALA A 315 14.24 6.22 -5.72
CA ALA A 315 14.89 6.18 -4.42
C ALA A 315 14.08 5.38 -3.39
N GLY A 316 14.78 4.74 -2.45
CA GLY A 316 14.21 4.04 -1.29
C GLY A 316 13.57 2.67 -1.56
N VAL A 317 13.16 2.37 -2.79
CA VAL A 317 12.66 1.04 -3.21
C VAL A 317 13.53 0.52 -4.35
N GLN A 318 14.05 -0.70 -4.20
CA GLN A 318 14.91 -1.33 -5.21
C GLN A 318 14.37 -2.69 -5.68
N GLU A 319 13.34 -3.21 -5.03
CA GLU A 319 12.75 -4.49 -5.36
C GLU A 319 11.23 -4.47 -5.21
N ILE A 320 10.55 -5.03 -6.21
CA ILE A 320 9.16 -5.41 -6.12
C ILE A 320 9.07 -6.92 -5.97
N PHE A 321 8.26 -7.38 -5.02
CA PHE A 321 8.10 -8.81 -4.75
C PHE A 321 6.76 -9.35 -5.28
N ALA A 322 5.65 -8.72 -4.91
CA ALA A 322 4.32 -9.06 -5.41
C ALA A 322 3.58 -7.82 -5.90
N VAL A 323 2.65 -8.01 -6.83
CA VAL A 323 1.73 -7.00 -7.36
C VAL A 323 0.34 -7.61 -7.36
N GLN A 324 -0.64 -6.86 -6.87
CA GLN A 324 -2.07 -7.21 -6.95
C GLN A 324 -2.88 -5.98 -7.36
N VAL A 325 -3.84 -6.19 -8.26
CA VAL A 325 -4.80 -5.19 -8.72
C VAL A 325 -6.04 -5.24 -7.83
N LEU A 326 -6.42 -4.10 -7.27
CA LEU A 326 -7.67 -3.95 -6.52
C LEU A 326 -8.73 -3.36 -7.45
N GLN A 327 -9.55 -4.22 -8.05
CA GLN A 327 -10.55 -3.80 -9.04
C GLN A 327 -11.78 -3.17 -8.38
N GLY A 328 -12.21 -2.00 -8.85
CA GLY A 328 -13.35 -1.27 -8.28
C GLY A 328 -13.03 -0.56 -6.96
N ILE A 329 -11.74 -0.47 -6.61
CA ILE A 329 -11.24 0.22 -5.42
C ILE A 329 -10.14 1.18 -5.88
N ARG A 330 -10.42 2.48 -5.84
CA ARG A 330 -9.53 3.52 -6.38
C ARG A 330 -8.62 4.10 -5.32
N PHE A 331 -9.11 4.27 -4.10
CA PHE A 331 -8.42 4.97 -3.04
C PHE A 331 -8.54 4.21 -1.71
N PRO A 332 -7.89 3.03 -1.61
CA PRO A 332 -7.94 2.24 -0.39
C PRO A 332 -6.99 2.79 0.67
N GLU A 333 -7.37 2.64 1.93
CA GLU A 333 -6.49 2.82 3.08
C GLU A 333 -6.22 1.47 3.76
N LEU A 334 -5.00 1.29 4.27
CA LEU A 334 -4.63 0.19 5.17
C LEU A 334 -4.43 0.74 6.57
N LEU A 335 -5.18 0.24 7.56
CA LEU A 335 -4.97 0.63 8.95
C LEU A 335 -3.74 -0.07 9.55
N GLU A 336 -3.05 0.63 10.44
CA GLU A 336 -1.99 0.04 11.25
C GLU A 336 -2.58 -0.77 12.41
N TRP A 337 -1.83 -1.73 12.94
CA TRP A 337 -2.31 -2.64 14.00
C TRP A 337 -2.74 -1.92 15.29
N ASN A 338 -2.14 -0.77 15.57
CA ASN A 338 -2.37 0.06 16.74
C ASN A 338 -3.26 1.27 16.46
N ASP A 339 -3.93 1.31 15.31
CA ASP A 339 -4.84 2.41 14.96
C ASP A 339 -6.05 2.42 15.90
N GLU A 340 -6.34 3.55 16.54
CA GLU A 340 -7.43 3.68 17.52
C GLU A 340 -8.80 3.33 16.93
N ARG A 341 -8.99 3.55 15.62
CA ARG A 341 -10.23 3.20 14.93
C ARG A 341 -10.51 1.70 14.96
N MET A 342 -9.47 0.86 15.10
CA MET A 342 -9.66 -0.58 15.28
C MET A 342 -10.40 -0.92 16.57
N ALA A 343 -10.17 -0.17 17.67
CA ALA A 343 -10.81 -0.44 18.95
C ALA A 343 -12.34 -0.24 18.91
N HIS A 344 -12.82 0.59 17.98
CA HIS A 344 -14.21 0.98 17.85
C HIS A 344 -14.87 0.51 16.53
N SER A 345 -14.19 -0.36 15.78
CA SER A 345 -14.69 -0.94 14.53
C SER A 345 -14.99 -2.43 14.71
N TYR A 346 -16.28 -2.75 14.83
CA TYR A 346 -16.75 -4.12 15.01
C TYR A 346 -17.28 -4.69 13.70
N VAL A 347 -17.07 -6.00 13.51
CA VAL A 347 -17.76 -6.77 12.45
C VAL A 347 -18.45 -7.92 13.13
N LEU A 348 -19.75 -8.00 12.88
CA LEU A 348 -20.64 -9.01 13.40
C LEU A 348 -21.24 -9.77 12.21
N PRO A 349 -21.62 -11.05 12.39
CA PRO A 349 -22.51 -11.73 11.45
C PRO A 349 -23.80 -10.93 11.24
N ASP A 350 -24.43 -11.07 10.07
CA ASP A 350 -25.63 -10.31 9.69
C ASP A 350 -26.76 -10.49 10.71
N GLU A 351 -26.92 -11.69 11.28
CA GLU A 351 -27.93 -11.98 12.29
C GLU A 351 -27.71 -11.19 13.58
N ALA A 352 -26.45 -11.11 14.04
CA ALA A 352 -26.10 -10.32 15.22
C ALA A 352 -26.16 -8.82 14.93
N LEU A 353 -25.78 -8.40 13.72
CA LEU A 353 -25.87 -7.01 13.29
C LEU A 353 -27.31 -6.50 13.28
N ALA A 354 -28.28 -7.35 12.89
CA ALA A 354 -29.70 -7.01 12.90
C ALA A 354 -30.25 -6.74 14.32
N GLU A 355 -29.60 -7.26 15.35
CA GLU A 355 -29.94 -7.05 16.77
C GLU A 355 -29.18 -5.87 17.39
N VAL A 356 -28.23 -5.26 16.68
CA VAL A 356 -27.50 -4.10 17.19
C VAL A 356 -28.45 -2.92 17.35
N VAL A 357 -28.62 -2.49 18.60
CA VAL A 357 -29.35 -1.27 18.93
C VAL A 357 -28.49 -0.08 18.53
N LEU A 358 -28.86 0.56 17.43
CA LEU A 358 -28.29 1.84 17.06
C LEU A 358 -28.86 2.95 17.95
N PRO A 359 -28.04 3.96 18.33
CA PRO A 359 -28.54 5.09 19.08
C PRO A 359 -29.68 5.79 18.32
N THR A 360 -30.75 6.14 19.03
CA THR A 360 -31.82 6.97 18.46
C THR A 360 -31.28 8.34 18.04
N GLU A 361 -31.97 9.06 17.15
CA GLU A 361 -31.56 10.43 16.77
C GLU A 361 -31.39 11.34 17.99
N GLU A 362 -32.26 11.22 18.99
CA GLU A 362 -32.18 12.00 20.23
C GLU A 362 -30.94 11.65 21.07
N GLN A 363 -30.54 10.38 21.09
CA GLN A 363 -29.31 9.94 21.78
C GLN A 363 -28.07 10.37 21.00
N THR A 364 -28.08 10.23 19.67
CA THR A 364 -27.00 10.69 18.79
C THR A 364 -26.80 12.20 18.94
N ALA A 365 -27.90 12.96 19.00
CA ALA A 365 -27.89 14.41 19.19
C ALA A 365 -27.30 14.89 20.52
N LYS A 366 -27.04 13.98 21.47
CA LYS A 366 -26.38 14.28 22.76
C LYS A 366 -24.89 13.94 22.75
N THR A 367 -24.30 13.60 21.60
CA THR A 367 -22.89 13.23 21.48
C THR A 367 -22.04 14.37 20.90
N PRO A 368 -20.78 14.56 21.34
CA PRO A 368 -19.86 15.52 20.74
C PRO A 368 -19.68 15.30 19.23
N ALA A 369 -19.55 14.04 18.81
CA ALA A 369 -19.36 13.65 17.41
C ALA A 369 -20.52 14.10 16.50
N TYR A 370 -21.78 14.03 16.98
CA TYR A 370 -22.92 14.53 16.23
C TYR A 370 -22.83 16.05 15.98
N HIS A 371 -22.49 16.81 17.02
CA HIS A 371 -22.36 18.25 16.90
C HIS A 371 -21.17 18.65 16.02
N PHE A 372 -20.06 17.93 16.09
CA PHE A 372 -18.91 18.10 15.19
C PHE A 372 -19.29 17.85 13.72
N GLN A 373 -19.92 16.70 13.41
CA GLN A 373 -20.36 16.39 12.05
C GLN A 373 -21.40 17.37 11.52
N ARG A 374 -22.32 17.81 12.38
CA ARG A 374 -23.29 18.86 12.06
C ARG A 374 -22.58 20.18 11.73
N GLY A 375 -21.55 20.55 12.50
CA GLY A 375 -20.70 21.72 12.24
C GLY A 375 -20.04 21.66 10.87
N ASN A 376 -19.38 20.54 10.54
CA ASN A 376 -18.76 20.33 9.22
C ASN A 376 -19.78 20.51 8.08
N LYS A 377 -20.94 19.86 8.19
CA LYS A 377 -21.99 19.92 7.17
C LYS A 377 -22.59 21.32 6.99
N LEU A 378 -22.74 22.08 8.07
CA LEU A 378 -23.25 23.45 8.02
C LEU A 378 -22.23 24.40 7.39
N TYR A 379 -20.94 24.19 7.69
CA TYR A 379 -19.86 24.94 7.08
C TYR A 379 -19.78 24.71 5.57
N GLU A 380 -19.87 23.45 5.10
CA GLU A 380 -19.95 23.12 3.67
C GLU A 380 -21.15 23.78 2.95
N GLN A 381 -22.25 24.01 3.67
CA GLN A 381 -23.43 24.73 3.17
C GLN A 381 -23.29 26.25 3.22
N GLY A 382 -22.16 26.79 3.71
CA GLY A 382 -21.93 28.22 3.91
C GLY A 382 -22.70 28.84 5.08
N LYS A 383 -23.29 28.02 5.97
CA LYS A 383 -24.06 28.48 7.14
C LYS A 383 -23.14 28.68 8.34
N LEU A 384 -22.33 29.73 8.28
CA LEU A 384 -21.23 29.96 9.23
C LEU A 384 -21.70 30.07 10.68
N GLU A 385 -22.75 30.84 10.98
CA GLU A 385 -23.28 31.01 12.35
C GLU A 385 -23.77 29.69 12.95
N ASP A 386 -24.51 28.90 12.17
CA ASP A 386 -25.00 27.60 12.61
C ASP A 386 -23.84 26.62 12.84
N ALA A 387 -22.80 26.66 12.00
CA ALA A 387 -21.61 25.84 12.15
C ALA A 387 -20.84 26.19 13.43
N VAL A 388 -20.63 27.48 13.73
CA VAL A 388 -20.02 27.95 14.99
C VAL A 388 -20.78 27.39 16.19
N ASN A 389 -22.12 27.52 16.19
CA ASN A 389 -22.95 27.01 17.30
C ASN A 389 -22.82 25.50 17.45
N ALA A 390 -22.79 24.75 16.35
CA ALA A 390 -22.61 23.31 16.39
C ALA A 390 -21.23 22.91 16.97
N TYR A 391 -20.13 23.56 16.56
CA TYR A 391 -18.82 23.26 17.17
C TYR A 391 -18.73 23.67 18.64
N ARG A 392 -19.37 24.78 19.06
CA ARG A 392 -19.46 25.14 20.48
C ARG A 392 -20.19 24.07 21.29
N GLN A 393 -21.32 23.56 20.80
CA GLN A 393 -22.04 22.45 21.43
C GLN A 393 -21.17 21.18 21.52
N CYS A 394 -20.35 20.90 20.50
CA CYS A 394 -19.37 19.81 20.54
C CYS A 394 -18.38 20.01 21.71
N LEU A 395 -17.78 21.20 21.81
CA LEU A 395 -16.79 21.54 22.84
C LEU A 395 -17.39 21.71 24.25
N GLU A 396 -18.70 21.99 24.37
CA GLU A 396 -19.42 21.96 25.65
C GLU A 396 -19.55 20.53 26.19
N LEU A 397 -19.81 19.57 25.31
CA LEU A 397 -19.93 18.15 25.68
C LEU A 397 -18.55 17.52 25.90
N GLU A 398 -17.56 17.88 25.08
CA GLU A 398 -16.19 17.39 25.17
C GLU A 398 -15.19 18.53 24.98
N PRO A 399 -14.75 19.18 26.08
CA PRO A 399 -13.82 20.31 26.00
C PRO A 399 -12.47 19.99 25.35
N ASN A 400 -12.04 18.73 25.41
CA ASN A 400 -10.81 18.24 24.80
C ASN A 400 -11.08 17.56 23.44
N TYR A 401 -11.65 18.30 22.50
CA TYR A 401 -11.88 17.85 21.13
C TYR A 401 -11.06 18.72 20.15
N PRO A 402 -9.79 18.37 19.85
CA PRO A 402 -8.86 19.24 19.11
C PRO A 402 -9.38 19.65 17.74
N ASP A 403 -9.93 18.71 16.96
CA ASP A 403 -10.43 18.99 15.60
C ASP A 403 -11.67 19.89 15.60
N ALA A 404 -12.56 19.77 16.59
CA ALA A 404 -13.70 20.67 16.73
C ALA A 404 -13.24 22.10 17.05
N ARG A 405 -12.19 22.25 17.87
CA ARG A 405 -11.61 23.55 18.19
C ARG A 405 -10.86 24.16 17.00
N PHE A 406 -10.11 23.35 16.26
CA PHE A 406 -9.46 23.76 15.02
C PHE A 406 -10.50 24.22 13.98
N ASN A 407 -11.52 23.41 13.70
CA ASN A 407 -12.57 23.76 12.74
C ASN A 407 -13.38 24.97 13.19
N LEU A 408 -13.68 25.11 14.49
CA LEU A 408 -14.30 26.31 15.04
C LEU A 408 -13.47 27.56 14.72
N ALA A 409 -12.15 27.51 14.90
CA ALA A 409 -11.27 28.63 14.59
C ALA A 409 -11.30 29.01 13.10
N ILE A 410 -11.32 28.01 12.20
CA ILE A 410 -11.44 28.25 10.75
C ILE A 410 -12.77 28.94 10.44
N VAL A 411 -13.90 28.41 10.92
CA VAL A 411 -15.22 28.99 10.65
C VAL A 411 -15.37 30.38 11.26
N LEU A 412 -14.81 30.63 12.45
CA LEU A 412 -14.76 31.98 13.05
C LEU A 412 -13.94 32.95 12.18
N GLY A 413 -12.83 32.49 11.60
CA GLY A 413 -12.03 33.28 10.66
C GLY A 413 -12.81 33.66 9.40
N ASP A 414 -13.56 32.71 8.82
CA ASP A 414 -14.43 32.96 7.65
C ASP A 414 -15.63 33.84 7.99
N ALA A 415 -16.12 33.78 9.23
CA ALA A 415 -17.13 34.70 9.78
C ALA A 415 -16.56 36.07 10.19
N GLU A 416 -15.27 36.32 9.92
CA GLU A 416 -14.52 37.53 10.24
C GLU A 416 -14.37 37.85 11.74
N LEU A 417 -14.56 36.86 12.61
CA LEU A 417 -14.39 36.95 14.06
C LEU A 417 -12.94 36.62 14.47
N TYR A 418 -11.98 37.37 13.93
CA TYR A 418 -10.55 37.02 13.97
C TYR A 418 -9.96 36.86 15.38
N ALA A 419 -10.35 37.70 16.33
CA ALA A 419 -9.81 37.63 17.69
C ALA A 419 -10.21 36.32 18.40
N GLU A 420 -11.46 35.88 18.22
CA GLU A 420 -11.95 34.63 18.79
C GLU A 420 -11.34 33.41 18.06
N ALA A 421 -11.20 33.50 16.74
CA ALA A 421 -10.51 32.49 15.94
C ALA A 421 -9.06 32.30 16.40
N SER A 422 -8.32 33.40 16.64
CA SER A 422 -6.95 33.34 17.15
C SER A 422 -6.89 32.68 18.52
N ALA A 423 -7.78 33.05 19.45
CA ALA A 423 -7.82 32.42 20.77
C ALA A 423 -8.08 30.91 20.70
N CYS A 424 -9.01 30.48 19.83
CA CYS A 424 -9.28 29.05 19.62
C CYS A 424 -8.05 28.33 19.04
N MET A 425 -7.38 28.92 18.05
CA MET A 425 -6.23 28.31 17.40
C MET A 425 -4.97 28.30 18.31
N GLU A 426 -4.82 29.29 19.19
CA GLU A 426 -3.80 29.30 20.23
C GLU A 426 -3.96 28.13 21.21
N GLU A 427 -5.19 27.79 21.59
CA GLU A 427 -5.48 26.60 22.40
C GLU A 427 -5.18 25.30 21.62
N VAL A 428 -5.41 25.26 20.31
CA VAL A 428 -5.02 24.11 19.47
C VAL A 428 -3.51 23.90 19.50
N ILE A 429 -2.69 24.92 19.29
CA ILE A 429 -1.23 24.75 19.30
C ILE A 429 -0.67 24.49 20.72
N LYS A 430 -1.39 24.83 21.78
CA LYS A 430 -1.03 24.43 23.15
C LYS A 430 -1.22 22.93 23.35
N ALA A 431 -2.29 22.37 22.80
CA ALA A 431 -2.57 20.94 22.85
C ALA A 431 -1.71 20.14 21.85
N GLU A 432 -1.47 20.71 20.66
CA GLU A 432 -0.80 20.07 19.53
C GLU A 432 0.33 20.97 18.98
N PRO A 433 1.49 21.07 19.66
CA PRO A 433 2.57 22.00 19.31
C PRO A 433 3.30 21.72 17.99
N GLU A 434 2.97 20.61 17.33
CA GLU A 434 3.56 20.16 16.06
C GLU A 434 2.59 20.24 14.88
N ARG A 435 1.37 20.78 15.07
CA ARG A 435 0.37 20.92 14.00
C ARG A 435 0.66 22.13 13.10
N ALA A 436 1.39 21.91 12.01
CA ALA A 436 1.83 22.97 11.09
C ALA A 436 0.66 23.80 10.51
N GLU A 437 -0.49 23.18 10.25
CA GLU A 437 -1.69 23.84 9.72
C GLU A 437 -2.29 24.86 10.69
N ALA A 438 -2.18 24.61 12.00
CA ALA A 438 -2.65 25.53 13.03
C ALA A 438 -1.78 26.80 13.07
N TYR A 439 -0.46 26.65 12.93
CA TYR A 439 0.47 27.77 12.80
C TYR A 439 0.22 28.56 11.51
N ASN A 440 0.02 27.91 10.36
CA ASN A 440 -0.32 28.60 9.12
C ASN A 440 -1.62 29.43 9.25
N SER A 441 -2.62 28.87 9.93
CA SER A 441 -3.90 29.53 10.18
C SER A 441 -3.76 30.72 11.14
N LEU A 442 -2.97 30.61 12.21
CA LEU A 442 -2.64 31.73 13.09
C LEU A 442 -1.92 32.86 12.34
N GLY A 443 -1.03 32.52 11.40
CA GLY A 443 -0.38 33.50 10.53
C GLY A 443 -1.39 34.31 9.72
N TYR A 444 -2.34 33.62 9.08
CA TYR A 444 -3.44 34.26 8.36
C TYR A 444 -4.29 35.17 9.26
N LEU A 445 -4.71 34.67 10.43
CA LEU A 445 -5.55 35.41 11.38
C LEU A 445 -4.84 36.65 11.93
N ALA A 446 -3.54 36.56 12.23
CA ALA A 446 -2.72 37.70 12.66
C ALA A 446 -2.57 38.75 11.56
N GLY A 447 -2.42 38.32 10.30
CA GLY A 447 -2.43 39.19 9.13
C GLY A 447 -3.73 40.00 9.00
N ARG A 448 -4.90 39.33 9.16
CA ARG A 448 -6.22 40.00 9.17
C ARG A 448 -6.36 41.00 10.33
N GLN A 449 -5.72 40.73 11.45
CA GLN A 449 -5.68 41.62 12.63
C GLN A 449 -4.62 42.74 12.53
N ARG A 450 -3.86 42.82 11.42
CA ARG A 450 -2.78 43.78 11.21
C ARG A 450 -1.64 43.65 12.22
N GLU A 451 -1.33 42.41 12.60
CA GLU A 451 -0.19 42.05 13.46
C GLU A 451 0.89 41.32 12.64
N PRO A 452 1.57 42.00 11.69
CA PRO A 452 2.42 41.35 10.69
C PRO A 452 3.61 40.61 11.30
N HIS A 453 4.16 41.10 12.42
CA HIS A 453 5.27 40.41 13.10
C HIS A 453 4.85 39.07 13.72
N LYS A 454 3.64 38.98 14.28
CA LYS A 454 3.12 37.69 14.76
C LYS A 454 2.85 36.76 13.58
N ALA A 455 2.27 37.30 12.51
CA ALA A 455 1.98 36.53 11.30
C ALA A 455 3.26 35.86 10.73
N ILE A 456 4.33 36.63 10.59
CA ILE A 456 5.67 36.14 10.20
C ILE A 456 6.13 35.00 11.11
N SER A 457 6.10 35.20 12.43
CA SER A 457 6.58 34.18 13.38
C SER A 457 5.80 32.86 13.29
N TYR A 458 4.48 32.93 13.03
CA TYR A 458 3.66 31.75 12.89
C TYR A 458 3.93 31.01 11.58
N TRP A 459 4.08 31.71 10.45
CA TRP A 459 4.43 31.04 9.19
C TRP A 459 5.84 30.46 9.21
N GLU A 460 6.81 31.13 9.82
CA GLU A 460 8.14 30.57 10.04
C GLU A 460 8.08 29.26 10.84
N ARG A 461 7.25 29.21 11.90
CA ARG A 461 7.04 27.98 12.67
C ARG A 461 6.33 26.89 11.85
N ALA A 462 5.33 27.24 11.04
CA ALA A 462 4.68 26.30 10.14
C ALA A 462 5.66 25.69 9.13
N ILE A 463 6.55 26.50 8.56
CA ILE A 463 7.61 26.06 7.63
C ILE A 463 8.66 25.23 8.35
N GLN A 464 9.01 25.56 9.60
CA GLN A 464 9.93 24.75 10.38
C GLN A 464 9.38 23.35 10.64
N LEU A 465 8.08 23.23 10.91
CA LEU A 465 7.40 21.95 11.10
C LEU A 465 7.20 21.21 9.77
N GLN A 466 6.93 21.95 8.69
CA GLN A 466 6.71 21.40 7.36
C GLN A 466 7.44 22.25 6.30
N PRO A 467 8.71 21.91 5.97
CA PRO A 467 9.54 22.72 5.06
C PRO A 467 8.95 22.96 3.67
N ASN A 468 8.08 22.07 3.20
CA ASN A 468 7.43 22.16 1.89
C ASN A 468 6.02 22.78 1.94
N TYR A 469 5.65 23.50 3.01
CA TYR A 469 4.33 24.12 3.15
C TYR A 469 4.18 25.34 2.22
N ALA A 470 3.79 25.11 0.97
CA ALA A 470 3.73 26.14 -0.08
C ALA A 470 2.92 27.39 0.30
N GLN A 471 1.75 27.21 0.94
CA GLN A 471 0.90 28.34 1.34
C GLN A 471 1.55 29.22 2.42
N ALA A 472 2.28 28.61 3.36
CA ALA A 472 2.98 29.35 4.41
C ALA A 472 4.16 30.15 3.82
N HIS A 473 4.93 29.56 2.90
CA HIS A 473 5.99 30.27 2.16
C HIS A 473 5.45 31.47 1.39
N PHE A 474 4.37 31.28 0.62
CA PHE A 474 3.75 32.36 -0.15
C PHE A 474 3.26 33.51 0.76
N SER A 475 2.59 33.17 1.85
CA SER A 475 2.03 34.17 2.77
C SER A 475 3.11 34.92 3.56
N LEU A 476 4.18 34.21 3.96
CA LEU A 476 5.36 34.77 4.59
C LEU A 476 6.07 35.75 3.66
N GLY A 477 6.38 35.34 2.43
CA GLY A 477 7.05 36.18 1.44
C GLY A 477 6.27 37.46 1.16
N LEU A 478 4.95 37.36 0.94
CA LEU A 478 4.10 38.53 0.72
C LEU A 478 4.13 39.50 1.91
N THR A 479 4.08 38.98 3.13
CA THR A 479 4.06 39.81 4.34
C THR A 479 5.42 40.46 4.60
N LEU A 480 6.52 39.75 4.36
CA LEU A 480 7.88 40.32 4.45
C LEU A 480 8.06 41.48 3.48
N LEU A 481 7.64 41.33 2.22
CA LEU A 481 7.63 42.40 1.22
C LEU A 481 6.80 43.60 1.67
N GLN A 482 5.60 43.37 2.24
CA GLN A 482 4.74 44.44 2.76
C GLN A 482 5.37 45.18 3.96
N THR A 483 6.13 44.48 4.80
CA THR A 483 6.84 45.06 5.96
C THR A 483 8.20 45.66 5.62
N GLY A 484 8.66 45.55 4.36
CA GLY A 484 9.90 46.14 3.88
C GLY A 484 11.15 45.26 4.01
N ASP A 485 11.01 43.98 4.40
CA ASP A 485 12.10 43.00 4.37
C ASP A 485 12.17 42.34 2.99
N TYR A 486 12.63 43.11 2.00
CA TYR A 486 12.67 42.67 0.61
C TYR A 486 13.64 41.52 0.37
N GLU A 487 14.75 41.48 1.12
CA GLU A 487 15.77 40.43 0.96
C GLU A 487 15.17 39.06 1.29
N LYS A 488 14.49 38.93 2.43
CA LYS A 488 13.83 37.66 2.80
C LYS A 488 12.53 37.44 2.04
N GLY A 489 11.84 38.50 1.63
CA GLY A 489 10.58 38.38 0.91
C GLY A 489 10.70 37.81 -0.52
N PHE A 490 11.86 37.97 -1.16
CA PHE A 490 12.16 37.43 -2.50
C PHE A 490 13.00 36.14 -2.50
N ALA A 491 13.54 35.74 -1.34
CA ALA A 491 14.24 34.48 -1.15
C ALA A 491 13.25 33.30 -1.20
#